data_AF-A0A4R5AIJ9-F1
#
_entry.id   AF-A0A4R5AIJ9-F1
#
_cell.length_a   1.000
_cell.length_b   1.000
_cell.length_c   1.000
_cell.angle_alpha   90.00
_cell.angle_beta   90.00
_cell.angle_gamma   90.00
#
_symmetry.space_group_name_H-M   'P 1'
#
loop_
_entity.id
_entity.type
_entity.pdbx_description
1 polymer ?
#
loop_
_entity_poly.entity_id
_entity_poly.type
_entity_poly.pdbx_seq_one_letter_code
_entity_poly.pdbx_strand_id
1 'polypeptide(L)' 'MGMEEVVRQLRMAIHDAQVAFDCIGLGEVERAHNRMITAKAAMDAAETVLQHDLGRFPLAELAGEGAKVMAAIGD' A
#
# COMPACT_ATOMS: atom_id res chain seq x y z
N MET A 1 -5.14 4.13 9.54
CA MET A 1 -4.45 3.11 8.70
C MET A 1 -3.07 3.67 8.39
N GLY A 2 -1.99 2.92 8.61
CA GLY A 2 -0.61 3.46 8.54
C GLY A 2 0.40 2.42 8.05
N MET A 3 1.70 2.72 8.10
CA MET A 3 2.76 1.87 7.51
C MET A 3 2.80 0.43 8.03
N GLU A 4 2.36 0.17 9.26
CA GLU A 4 2.18 -1.20 9.78
C GLU A 4 1.18 -2.02 8.96
N GLU A 5 0.12 -1.37 8.47
CA GLU A 5 -0.88 -2.01 7.61
C GLU A 5 -0.30 -2.33 6.24
N VAL A 6 0.54 -1.45 5.67
CA VAL A 6 1.29 -1.74 4.43
C VAL A 6 2.10 -3.02 4.60
N VAL A 7 2.89 -3.12 5.68
CA VAL A 7 3.71 -4.30 5.95
C VAL A 7 2.85 -5.55 6.14
N ARG A 8 1.72 -5.43 6.86
CA ARG A 8 0.80 -6.56 7.09
C ARG A 8 0.21 -7.08 5.78
N GLN A 9 -0.24 -6.17 4.91
CA GLN A 9 -0.84 -6.50 3.61
C GLN A 9 0.21 -7.09 2.65
N LEU A 10 1.42 -6.54 2.60
CA LEU A 10 2.50 -7.10 1.79
C LEU A 10 2.91 -8.51 2.25
N ARG A 11 2.91 -8.78 3.56
CA ARG A 11 3.14 -10.15 4.08
C ARG A 11 2.05 -11.12 3.61
N MET A 12 0.78 -10.70 3.62
CA MET A 12 -0.31 -11.52 3.08
C MET A 12 -0.15 -11.77 1.58
N ALA A 13 0.19 -10.74 0.80
CA ALA A 13 0.40 -10.86 -0.63
C ALA A 13 1.54 -11.85 -0.96
N ILE A 14 2.66 -11.78 -0.24
CA ILE A 14 3.79 -12.71 -0.40
C ILE A 14 3.36 -14.14 -0.06
N HIS A 15 2.66 -14.33 1.06
CA HIS A 15 2.16 -15.64 1.46
C HIS A 15 1.22 -16.23 0.40
N ASP A 16 0.24 -15.45 -0.07
CA ASP A 16 -0.70 -15.94 -1.08
C ASP A 16 -0.03 -16.23 -2.42
N ALA A 17 0.96 -15.43 -2.82
CA ALA A 17 1.77 -15.71 -4.01
C ALA A 17 2.58 -17.02 -3.89
N GLN A 18 3.14 -17.30 -2.71
CA GLN A 18 3.83 -18.58 -2.44
C GLN A 18 2.88 -19.77 -2.53
N VAL A 19 1.70 -19.68 -1.89
CA VAL A 19 0.69 -20.75 -1.98
C VAL A 19 0.22 -20.94 -3.43
N ALA A 20 0.05 -19.86 -4.19
CA ALA A 20 -0.31 -19.95 -5.60
C ALA A 20 0.75 -20.70 -6.41
N PHE A 21 2.03 -20.39 -6.19
CA PHE A 21 3.15 -21.08 -6.83
C PHE A 21 3.15 -22.59 -6.52
N ASP A 22 2.99 -22.95 -5.25
CA ASP A 22 2.96 -24.36 -4.83
C ASP A 22 1.75 -25.10 -5.43
N CYS A 23 0.57 -24.47 -5.45
CA CYS A 23 -0.62 -25.04 -6.08
C CYS A 23 -0.43 -25.33 -7.57
N ILE A 24 0.34 -24.52 -8.31
CA ILE A 24 0.68 -24.79 -9.72
C ILE A 24 1.47 -26.10 -9.83
N GLY A 25 2.47 -26.29 -8.97
CA GLY A 25 3.27 -27.52 -8.93
C GLY A 25 2.45 -28.77 -8.61
N LEU A 26 1.34 -28.61 -7.88
CA LEU A 26 0.40 -29.69 -7.53
C LEU A 26 -0.72 -29.90 -8.56
N GLY A 27 -0.79 -29.08 -9.62
CA GLY A 27 -1.87 -29.12 -10.62
C GLY A 27 -3.19 -28.51 -10.12
N GLU A 28 -3.20 -27.83 -8.99
CA GLU A 28 -4.39 -27.19 -8.39
C GLU A 28 -4.62 -25.79 -8.98
N VAL A 29 -4.82 -25.71 -10.29
CA VAL A 29 -4.84 -24.43 -11.04
C VAL A 29 -5.91 -23.45 -10.56
N GLU A 30 -7.10 -23.93 -10.22
CA GLU A 30 -8.17 -23.08 -9.69
C GLU A 30 -7.81 -22.47 -8.33
N ARG A 31 -7.20 -23.27 -7.43
CA ARG A 31 -6.71 -22.78 -6.14
C ARG A 31 -5.59 -21.77 -6.30
N ALA A 32 -4.67 -22.01 -7.25
CA ALA A 32 -3.63 -21.05 -7.57
C ALA A 32 -4.21 -19.71 -8.06
N HIS A 33 -5.21 -19.77 -8.95
CA HIS A 33 -5.89 -18.57 -9.45
C HIS A 33 -6.58 -17.78 -8.34
N ASN A 34 -7.29 -18.46 -7.43
CA ASN A 34 -7.93 -17.81 -6.29
C ASN A 34 -6.90 -17.12 -5.37
N ARG A 35 -5.75 -17.76 -5.12
CA ARG A 35 -4.66 -17.16 -4.34
C ARG A 35 -4.00 -15.97 -5.04
N MET A 36 -3.90 -15.99 -6.36
CA MET A 36 -3.48 -14.82 -7.14
C MET A 36 -4.43 -13.63 -6.96
N ILE A 37 -5.75 -13.87 -6.95
CA ILE A 37 -6.75 -12.82 -6.72
C ILE A 37 -6.57 -12.19 -5.33
N THR A 38 -6.40 -13.01 -4.29
CA THR A 38 -6.24 -12.49 -2.91
C THR A 38 -4.90 -11.78 -2.73
N ALA A 39 -3.82 -12.27 -3.34
CA ALA A 39 -2.53 -11.58 -3.34
C ALA A 39 -2.63 -10.19 -3.98
N LYS A 40 -3.31 -10.07 -5.13
CA LYS A 40 -3.56 -8.79 -5.80
C LYS A 40 -4.37 -7.84 -4.92
N ALA A 41 -5.46 -8.32 -4.32
CA ALA A 41 -6.27 -7.51 -3.43
C ALA A 41 -5.48 -6.95 -2.23
N ALA A 42 -4.57 -7.76 -1.67
CA ALA A 42 -3.67 -7.30 -0.60
C ALA A 42 -2.65 -6.26 -1.08
N MET A 43 -2.11 -6.40 -2.30
CA MET A 43 -1.25 -5.38 -2.92
C MET A 43 -1.99 -4.07 -3.14
N ASP A 44 -3.21 -4.11 -3.69
CA ASP A 44 -4.05 -2.93 -3.93
C ASP A 44 -4.37 -2.21 -2.61
N ALA A 45 -4.60 -2.97 -1.53
CA ALA A 45 -4.80 -2.41 -0.19
C ALA A 45 -3.54 -1.73 0.35
N ALA A 46 -2.37 -2.36 0.20
CA ALA A 46 -1.09 -1.76 0.59
C ALA A 46 -0.80 -0.47 -0.19
N GLU A 47 -1.04 -0.49 -1.51
CA GLU A 47 -0.89 0.67 -2.38
C GLU A 47 -1.79 1.82 -1.95
N THR A 48 -3.06 1.54 -1.62
CA THR A 48 -4.00 2.57 -1.15
C THR A 48 -3.46 3.33 0.08
N VAL A 49 -2.84 2.61 1.02
CA VAL A 49 -2.24 3.22 2.21
C VAL A 49 -0.99 4.04 1.86
N LEU A 50 -0.13 3.51 0.98
CA LEU A 50 1.05 4.23 0.50
C LEU A 50 0.68 5.51 -0.25
N GLN A 51 -0.33 5.46 -1.12
CA GLN A 51 -0.82 6.63 -1.86
C GLN A 51 -1.36 7.69 -0.91
N HIS A 52 -2.12 7.29 0.12
CA HIS A 52 -2.60 8.22 1.14
C HIS A 52 -1.44 8.91 1.89
N ASP A 53 -0.39 8.16 2.24
CA ASP A 53 0.78 8.73 2.93
C ASP A 53 1.61 9.67 2.02
N LEU A 54 1.84 9.25 0.77
CA LEU A 54 2.49 10.08 -0.25
C LEU A 54 1.68 11.33 -0.58
N GLY A 55 0.35 11.29 -0.53
CA GLY A 55 -0.52 12.45 -0.71
C GLY A 55 -0.54 13.39 0.51
N ARG A 56 -0.22 12.90 1.71
CA ARG A 56 -0.13 13.70 2.94
C ARG A 56 1.14 14.55 3.00
N PHE A 57 2.27 14.05 2.50
CA PHE A 57 3.53 14.78 2.40
C PHE A 57 3.41 16.16 1.71
N PRO A 58 2.84 16.26 0.50
CA PRO A 58 2.72 17.53 -0.22
C PRO A 58 1.83 18.55 0.49
N LEU A 59 0.75 18.10 1.15
CA LEU A 59 -0.13 18.98 1.93
C LEU A 59 0.55 19.57 3.16
N ALA A 60 1.36 18.77 3.86
CA ALA A 60 2.10 19.23 5.04
C ALA A 60 3.21 20.24 4.65
N GLU A 61 3.88 20.00 3.52
CA GLU A 61 4.89 20.90 2.98
C GLU A 61 4.28 22.24 2.52
N LEU A 62 3.19 22.20 1.74
CA LEU A 62 2.44 23.40 1.32
C LEU A 62 1.92 24.21 2.51
N ALA A 63 1.42 23.55 3.56
CA ALA A 63 0.96 24.22 4.77
C ALA A 63 2.11 24.94 5.49
N GLY A 64 3.29 24.31 5.54
CA GLY A 64 4.50 24.90 6.11
C GLY A 64 5.01 26.11 5.31
N GLU A 65 4.95 26.04 3.98
CA GLU A 65 5.28 27.17 3.10
C GLU A 65 4.28 28.32 3.25
N GLY A 66 2.97 28.03 3.29
CA GLY A 66 1.93 29.02 3.52
C GLY A 66 2.10 29.76 4.84
N ALA A 67 2.46 29.05 5.93
CA ALA A 67 2.74 29.66 7.22
C ALA A 67 3.94 30.62 7.18
N LYS A 68 5.01 30.27 6.46
CA LYS A 68 6.18 31.15 6.27
C LYS A 68 5.84 32.41 5.48
N VAL A 69 5.03 32.27 4.42
CA VAL A 69 4.59 33.42 3.61
C VAL A 69 3.71 34.36 4.42
N MET A 70 2.80 33.83 5.25
CA MET A 70 1.95 34.66 6.12
C MET A 70 2.74 35.37 7.21
N ALA A 71 3.75 34.73 7.79
CA ALA A 71 4.65 35.38 8.74
C ALA A 71 5.42 36.54 8.11
N ALA A 72 5.91 36.37 6.88
CA ALA A 72 6.67 37.40 6.16
C ALA A 72 5.82 38.60 5.68
N ILE A 73 4.50 38.48 5.61
CA ILE A 73 3.59 39.59 5.28
C ILE A 73 3.16 40.36 6.55
N GLY A 74 3.30 39.76 7.73
CA GLY A 74 2.92 40.35 9.01
C GLY A 74 3.99 41.22 9.68
N ASP A 75 5.24 41.17 9.20
CA ASP A 75 6.38 42.01 9.63
C ASP A 75 6.58 43.21 8.68
#